data_AF-A0A1V6EUI8-F1
#
_entry.id   AF-A0A1V6EUI8-F1
#
_cell.length_a   1.000
_cell.length_b   1.000
_cell.length_c   1.000
_cell.angle_alpha   90.00
_cell.angle_beta   90.00
_cell.angle_gamma   90.00
#
_symmetry.space_group_name_H-M   'P 1'
#
loop_
_entity.id
_entity.type
_entity.pdbx_description
1 polymer ?
#
loop_
_entity_poly.entity_id
_entity_poly.type
_entity_poly.pdbx_seq_one_letter_code
_entity_poly.pdbx_strand_id
1 'polypeptide(L)'
;MKHMHSCLTAVLLLAGFFMTGAFAAPGDFSDKIGRPVKVAAAAIGCGGDYEKKLPLAIEHLHAAGAAGADIVCLPEEFSGGASEPVPGPTTDTVAALAKQYGMYVICPLKEHFEDKEYNTAVLIDREGNLAGCYRKIFVFWSENVHAGEARVPWFDTDFGRISILICFDINFPELWLEAARNGSEIVFWPSAFGGGFPLNGYAGTNACYVVSVGDGDFIDMTGGDIAPDVTPMDGLHIATLDLDRTLVHKDYTRAKVDALLAAHGEEIVLEKDWHPEGWLMLRALKPGVRVRDLCRRHDIETLQEYRLRSREQINARRAAGVRIGADRNGIPTGMAPFSGVPGKEEVPAWIRAFSGRLIDAWRRGHPLPQLSAVHPEATLADAYAIQRQLVLGSGIFGAAGGFKAAGVGGLVEDDYPPVAVIPAAGVFSSTDTIVIDLRDGPPRHVETEIGYRIGKPILEPPGSIEELRAYVDAVMAVIEVPGNPVASFQPGTREDLVAWNINGKEMITGDPHDPSEIDPDAVEIAFTRDEETINTARGDMAALGQWPTLLKTVNQILQQGYTIGAGHVISNGALGKIVKAMPGAYRADFGPLGSIAFDAR
;
A
#
# COMPACT_ATOMS: atom_id res chain seq x y z
N MET A 1 61.85 50.77 8.00
CA MET A 1 61.71 50.16 9.34
C MET A 1 60.31 50.49 9.84
N LYS A 2 59.48 49.45 10.10
CA LYS A 2 58.45 49.32 11.18
C LYS A 2 57.36 50.43 11.27
N HIS A 3 56.07 50.23 11.47
CA HIS A 3 55.11 49.15 11.78
C HIS A 3 53.71 49.80 11.53
N MET A 4 52.71 49.17 10.90
CA MET A 4 51.77 48.16 11.41
C MET A 4 50.58 48.72 12.25
N HIS A 5 49.38 48.64 11.63
CA HIS A 5 48.03 48.29 12.16
C HIS A 5 47.14 49.27 12.95
N SER A 6 45.93 49.53 12.41
CA SER A 6 44.58 49.29 13.01
C SER A 6 43.53 49.57 11.90
N CYS A 7 42.70 48.63 11.41
CA CYS A 7 41.49 48.01 11.98
C CYS A 7 40.49 49.02 12.60
N LEU A 8 39.38 49.35 11.91
CA LEU A 8 38.02 48.95 12.32
C LEU A 8 36.89 49.50 11.41
N THR A 9 35.94 48.60 11.12
CA THR A 9 34.47 48.79 10.94
C THR A 9 33.91 49.66 9.81
N ALA A 10 33.31 48.98 8.82
CA ALA A 10 32.22 49.49 8.00
C ALA A 10 30.87 49.10 8.63
N VAL A 11 30.00 50.08 8.85
CA VAL A 11 28.61 49.91 9.28
C VAL A 11 27.72 50.86 8.47
N LEU A 12 26.74 50.24 7.82
CA LEU A 12 25.42 50.68 7.36
C LEU A 12 25.25 52.02 6.62
N LEU A 13 24.68 51.92 5.41
CA LEU A 13 23.55 52.75 5.01
C LEU A 13 22.62 51.97 4.06
N LEU A 14 21.34 52.03 4.39
CA LEU A 14 20.21 51.37 3.73
C LEU A 14 20.06 51.83 2.28
N ALA A 15 19.74 50.89 1.39
CA ALA A 15 18.87 51.15 0.26
C ALA A 15 18.07 49.88 -0.04
N GLY A 16 16.75 49.95 0.14
CA GLY A 16 15.83 48.89 -0.22
C GLY A 16 15.83 48.68 -1.74
N PHE A 17 15.97 47.43 -2.15
CA PHE A 17 15.59 46.96 -3.47
C PHE A 17 14.60 45.82 -3.27
N PHE A 18 13.31 46.12 -3.43
CA PHE A 18 12.31 45.11 -3.77
C PHE A 18 12.64 44.63 -5.19
N MET A 19 13.40 43.54 -5.30
CA MET A 19 13.42 42.74 -6.52
C MET A 19 12.16 41.87 -6.49
N THR A 20 11.12 42.35 -7.18
CA THR A 20 10.05 41.49 -7.67
C THR A 20 10.69 40.43 -8.56
N GLY A 21 10.88 39.23 -8.03
CA GLY A 21 11.17 38.06 -8.83
C GLY A 21 10.00 37.87 -9.79
N ALA A 22 10.19 38.22 -11.05
CA ALA A 22 9.34 37.73 -12.11
C ALA A 22 9.44 36.21 -12.05
N PHE A 23 8.37 35.56 -11.59
CA PHE A 23 8.16 34.15 -11.87
C PHE A 23 8.29 34.00 -13.37
N ALA A 24 9.33 33.29 -13.81
CA ALA A 24 9.37 32.79 -15.17
C ALA A 24 8.06 32.03 -15.39
N ALA A 25 7.33 32.40 -16.44
CA ALA A 25 6.18 31.62 -16.87
C ALA A 25 6.61 30.15 -16.99
N PRO A 26 5.78 29.17 -16.57
CA PRO A 26 6.09 27.77 -16.80
C PRO A 26 6.38 27.62 -18.29
N GLY A 27 7.62 27.21 -18.59
CA GLY A 27 8.04 26.97 -19.96
C GLY A 27 7.09 25.97 -20.59
N ASP A 28 6.83 26.17 -21.87
CA ASP A 28 6.06 25.24 -22.69
C ASP A 28 6.65 23.83 -22.55
N PHE A 29 5.96 22.93 -21.85
CA PHE A 29 6.38 21.54 -21.64
C PHE A 29 6.00 20.66 -22.86
N SER A 30 5.84 21.27 -24.04
CA SER A 30 5.31 20.66 -25.28
C SER A 30 6.19 19.58 -25.91
N ASP A 31 7.46 19.46 -25.54
CA ASP A 31 8.40 18.75 -26.41
C ASP A 31 8.36 17.22 -26.27
N LYS A 32 7.60 16.67 -25.31
CA LYS A 32 7.32 15.23 -25.21
C LYS A 32 5.87 14.99 -24.83
N ILE A 33 5.03 14.87 -25.87
CA ILE A 33 3.62 14.50 -25.79
C ILE A 33 3.37 13.30 -24.84
N GLY A 34 2.34 13.38 -23.99
CA GLY A 34 1.88 12.30 -23.09
C GLY A 34 1.80 12.74 -21.62
N ARG A 35 2.13 11.84 -20.69
CA ARG A 35 2.47 12.14 -19.28
C ARG A 35 3.99 12.06 -19.11
N PRO A 36 4.73 13.10 -19.58
CA PRO A 36 6.18 13.16 -19.42
C PRO A 36 6.55 13.35 -17.95
N VAL A 37 7.55 12.60 -17.48
CA VAL A 37 8.10 12.72 -16.13
C VAL A 37 9.61 12.90 -16.23
N LYS A 38 10.14 14.00 -15.70
CA LYS A 38 11.58 14.27 -15.67
C LYS A 38 12.22 13.57 -14.49
N VAL A 39 13.00 12.54 -14.78
CA VAL A 39 13.66 11.70 -13.78
C VAL A 39 15.15 11.99 -13.77
N ALA A 40 15.70 12.23 -12.58
CA ALA A 40 17.13 12.45 -12.39
C ALA A 40 17.79 11.28 -11.63
N ALA A 41 18.93 10.84 -12.13
CA ALA A 41 19.82 9.89 -11.48
C ALA A 41 21.13 10.60 -11.12
N ALA A 42 21.42 10.72 -9.82
CA ALA A 42 22.63 11.35 -9.32
C ALA A 42 23.70 10.28 -9.06
N ALA A 43 24.45 9.88 -10.10
CA ALA A 43 25.52 8.89 -10.09
C ALA A 43 26.80 9.41 -9.39
N ILE A 44 26.69 9.79 -8.11
CA ILE A 44 27.81 10.32 -7.32
C ILE A 44 28.62 9.24 -6.60
N GLY A 45 28.28 7.96 -6.78
CA GLY A 45 28.90 6.81 -6.10
C GLY A 45 28.38 6.56 -4.68
N CYS A 46 28.65 5.36 -4.15
CA CYS A 46 28.16 4.88 -2.85
C CYS A 46 29.22 5.04 -1.74
N GLY A 47 28.75 5.22 -0.50
CA GLY A 47 29.60 5.33 0.68
C GLY A 47 30.57 6.52 0.64
N GLY A 48 31.61 6.45 1.47
CA GLY A 48 32.68 7.45 1.54
C GLY A 48 32.64 8.31 2.80
N ASP A 49 33.15 9.53 2.68
CA ASP A 49 33.29 10.49 3.78
C ASP A 49 32.06 11.40 3.84
N TYR A 50 31.24 11.25 4.90
CA TYR A 50 29.99 11.96 5.10
C TYR A 50 30.09 13.47 4.88
N GLU A 51 31.15 14.08 5.44
CA GLU A 51 31.41 15.52 5.37
C GLU A 51 31.70 16.02 3.94
N LYS A 52 31.99 15.12 3.00
CA LYS A 52 32.19 15.44 1.57
C LYS A 52 31.02 15.01 0.71
N LYS A 53 30.41 13.86 1.05
CA LYS A 53 29.36 13.23 0.25
C LYS A 53 28.01 13.91 0.40
N LEU A 54 27.67 14.37 1.61
CA LEU A 54 26.42 15.11 1.81
C LEU A 54 26.42 16.47 1.06
N PRO A 55 27.47 17.32 1.15
CA PRO A 55 27.53 18.53 0.32
C PRO A 55 27.46 18.26 -1.18
N LEU A 56 28.13 17.22 -1.68
CA LEU A 56 28.05 16.82 -3.08
C LEU A 56 26.63 16.45 -3.49
N ALA A 57 25.91 15.66 -2.67
CA ALA A 57 24.52 15.32 -2.92
C ALA A 57 23.61 16.56 -2.92
N ILE A 58 23.84 17.51 -2.01
CA ILE A 58 23.11 18.79 -1.96
C ILE A 58 23.31 19.58 -3.26
N GLU A 59 24.53 19.66 -3.79
CA GLU A 59 24.81 20.32 -5.07
C GLU A 59 24.03 19.66 -6.23
N HIS A 60 24.00 18.32 -6.27
CA HIS A 60 23.27 17.57 -7.28
C HIS A 60 21.75 17.77 -7.18
N LEU A 61 21.21 17.80 -5.96
CA LEU A 61 19.80 18.06 -5.72
C LEU A 61 19.42 19.49 -6.14
N HIS A 62 20.27 20.49 -5.85
CA HIS A 62 20.07 21.85 -6.36
C HIS A 62 20.06 21.90 -7.89
N ALA A 63 21.01 21.23 -8.55
CA ALA A 63 21.11 21.20 -10.01
C ALA A 63 19.92 20.48 -10.65
N ALA A 64 19.48 19.35 -10.08
CA ALA A 64 18.32 18.61 -10.56
C ALA A 64 17.01 19.39 -10.36
N GLY A 65 16.83 20.01 -9.19
CA GLY A 65 15.70 20.88 -8.90
C GLY A 65 15.66 22.11 -9.82
N ALA A 66 16.80 22.73 -10.11
CA ALA A 66 16.91 23.83 -11.06
C ALA A 66 16.59 23.41 -12.52
N ALA A 67 16.84 22.15 -12.87
CA ALA A 67 16.46 21.56 -14.16
C ALA A 67 14.97 21.14 -14.21
N GLY A 68 14.24 21.27 -13.09
CA GLY A 68 12.83 20.92 -12.97
C GLY A 68 12.58 19.42 -12.97
N ALA A 69 13.44 18.64 -12.31
CA ALA A 69 13.20 17.21 -12.11
C ALA A 69 11.93 16.99 -11.27
N ASP A 70 11.10 16.03 -11.66
CA ASP A 70 9.95 15.56 -10.89
C ASP A 70 10.39 14.67 -9.72
N ILE A 71 11.44 13.90 -9.94
CA ILE A 71 12.02 12.98 -8.96
C ILE A 71 13.52 12.84 -9.18
N VAL A 72 14.28 12.80 -8.07
CA VAL A 72 15.73 12.55 -8.06
C VAL A 72 16.01 11.31 -7.23
N CYS A 73 16.86 10.40 -7.73
CA CYS A 73 17.33 9.26 -6.98
C CYS A 73 18.83 9.39 -6.69
N LEU A 74 19.20 9.29 -5.41
CA LEU A 74 20.59 9.24 -4.94
C LEU A 74 21.10 7.79 -4.92
N PRO A 75 22.43 7.56 -4.94
CA PRO A 75 23.00 6.21 -4.88
C PRO A 75 22.73 5.52 -3.55
N GLU A 76 22.92 4.20 -3.53
CA GLU A 76 22.88 3.39 -2.31
C GLU A 76 23.87 3.93 -1.25
N GLU A 77 23.41 4.07 -0.01
CA GLU A 77 24.20 4.60 1.11
C GLU A 77 25.08 5.80 0.70
N PHE A 78 24.54 6.74 -0.08
CA PHE A 78 25.37 7.74 -0.79
C PHE A 78 26.25 8.56 0.13
N SER A 79 25.84 8.78 1.38
CA SER A 79 26.56 9.66 2.29
C SER A 79 27.75 8.96 2.97
N GLY A 80 27.78 7.62 3.04
CA GLY A 80 28.82 6.89 3.78
C GLY A 80 28.89 7.19 5.28
N GLY A 81 27.83 7.78 5.83
CA GLY A 81 27.73 8.11 7.25
C GLY A 81 27.57 6.89 8.15
N ALA A 82 27.66 7.14 9.46
CA ALA A 82 27.19 6.18 10.46
C ALA A 82 25.68 5.96 10.32
N SER A 83 25.17 4.89 10.92
CA SER A 83 23.73 4.65 10.97
C SER A 83 23.01 5.80 11.71
N GLU A 84 21.87 6.23 11.19
CA GLU A 84 21.07 7.33 11.77
C GLU A 84 19.57 6.99 11.78
N PRO A 85 18.77 7.53 12.72
CA PRO A 85 17.33 7.33 12.70
C PRO A 85 16.70 7.94 11.44
N VAL A 86 15.54 7.41 11.06
CA VAL A 86 14.69 7.98 10.00
C VAL A 86 13.34 8.37 10.63
N PRO A 87 12.96 9.66 10.65
CA PRO A 87 13.71 10.84 10.18
C PRO A 87 14.97 11.13 11.01
N GLY A 88 15.91 11.85 10.39
CA GLY A 88 17.23 12.17 10.94
C GLY A 88 18.02 13.17 10.10
N PRO A 89 19.27 13.50 10.47
CA PRO A 89 20.01 14.63 9.90
C PRO A 89 20.13 14.65 8.37
N THR A 90 20.36 13.49 7.75
CA THR A 90 20.47 13.38 6.29
C THR A 90 19.11 13.56 5.64
N THR A 91 18.08 12.89 6.14
CA THR A 91 16.72 13.00 5.59
C THR A 91 16.11 14.39 5.79
N ASP A 92 16.38 15.07 6.91
CA ASP A 92 15.93 16.45 7.16
C ASP A 92 16.55 17.44 6.15
N THR A 93 17.85 17.27 5.87
CA THR A 93 18.58 18.11 4.90
C THR A 93 18.04 17.91 3.48
N VAL A 94 17.83 16.65 3.09
CA VAL A 94 17.26 16.32 1.77
C VAL A 94 15.81 16.76 1.66
N ALA A 95 15.02 16.64 2.73
CA ALA A 95 13.63 17.08 2.78
C ALA A 95 13.45 18.58 2.57
N ALA A 96 14.35 19.40 3.12
CA ALA A 96 14.34 20.83 2.87
C ALA A 96 14.50 21.15 1.36
N LEU A 97 15.36 20.41 0.66
CA LEU A 97 15.58 20.58 -0.79
C LEU A 97 14.42 20.03 -1.62
N ALA A 98 13.89 18.86 -1.26
CA ALA A 98 12.70 18.29 -1.90
C ALA A 98 11.54 19.30 -1.88
N LYS A 99 11.27 19.89 -0.70
CA LYS A 99 10.28 20.95 -0.51
C LYS A 99 10.60 22.23 -1.28
N GLN A 100 11.86 22.68 -1.25
CA GLN A 100 12.28 23.90 -1.91
C GLN A 100 12.02 23.85 -3.43
N TYR A 101 12.26 22.70 -4.06
CA TYR A 101 12.10 22.52 -5.49
C TYR A 101 10.78 21.87 -5.90
N GLY A 102 9.98 21.43 -4.93
CA GLY A 102 8.72 20.74 -5.19
C GLY A 102 8.92 19.43 -5.96
N MET A 103 9.93 18.64 -5.60
CA MET A 103 10.31 17.38 -6.26
C MET A 103 10.33 16.22 -5.27
N TYR A 104 10.12 15.00 -5.76
CA TYR A 104 10.38 13.81 -4.96
C TYR A 104 11.89 13.54 -4.86
N VAL A 105 12.34 12.99 -3.74
CA VAL A 105 13.73 12.51 -3.61
C VAL A 105 13.75 11.12 -3.00
N ILE A 106 14.45 10.19 -3.66
CA ILE A 106 14.82 8.90 -3.08
C ILE A 106 16.20 9.08 -2.44
N CYS A 107 16.24 8.88 -1.12
CA CYS A 107 17.40 9.11 -0.26
C CYS A 107 17.82 7.81 0.41
N PRO A 108 18.74 7.03 -0.20
CA PRO A 108 19.29 5.83 0.44
C PRO A 108 20.34 6.14 1.51
N LEU A 109 20.22 5.50 2.66
CA LEU A 109 21.13 5.66 3.81
C LEU A 109 21.14 4.40 4.68
N LYS A 110 22.08 4.36 5.63
CA LYS A 110 22.09 3.34 6.68
C LYS A 110 21.18 3.78 7.83
N GLU A 111 20.01 3.19 7.93
CA GLU A 111 19.01 3.51 8.96
C GLU A 111 19.35 2.78 10.27
N HIS A 112 19.20 3.47 11.40
CA HIS A 112 19.16 2.89 12.73
C HIS A 112 17.71 2.91 13.25
N PHE A 113 17.14 1.73 13.49
CA PHE A 113 15.77 1.58 14.00
C PHE A 113 15.76 0.54 15.12
N GLU A 114 15.35 0.96 16.32
CA GLU A 114 15.46 0.17 17.55
C GLU A 114 16.91 -0.27 17.81
N ASP A 115 17.16 -1.58 17.90
CA ASP A 115 18.49 -2.17 18.07
C ASP A 115 19.12 -2.64 16.74
N LYS A 116 18.53 -2.25 15.60
CA LYS A 116 18.88 -2.76 14.27
C LYS A 116 19.35 -1.66 13.33
N GLU A 117 20.29 -2.04 12.48
CA GLU A 117 20.69 -1.24 11.32
C GLU A 117 20.15 -1.85 10.02
N TYR A 118 19.72 -1.01 9.08
CA TYR A 118 19.18 -1.40 7.78
C TYR A 118 19.80 -0.57 6.66
N ASN A 119 19.90 -1.15 5.46
CA ASN A 119 20.13 -0.40 4.23
C ASN A 119 18.77 0.03 3.67
N THR A 120 18.48 1.33 3.76
CA THR A 120 17.12 1.87 3.58
C THR A 120 17.11 2.96 2.53
N ALA A 121 16.22 2.85 1.55
CA ALA A 121 15.87 3.93 0.64
C ALA A 121 14.59 4.63 1.12
N VAL A 122 14.71 5.89 1.51
CA VAL A 122 13.58 6.71 1.97
C VAL A 122 13.04 7.53 0.80
N LEU A 123 11.73 7.50 0.58
CA LEU A 123 11.06 8.40 -0.37
C LEU A 123 10.57 9.64 0.38
N ILE A 124 11.00 10.80 -0.09
CA ILE A 124 10.58 12.10 0.38
C ILE A 124 9.69 12.75 -0.68
N ASP A 125 8.52 13.25 -0.28
CA ASP A 125 7.55 13.89 -1.17
C ASP A 125 7.91 15.34 -1.53
N ARG A 126 7.09 15.94 -2.42
CA ARG A 126 7.27 17.31 -2.91
C ARG A 126 7.12 18.36 -1.80
N GLU A 127 6.48 18.03 -0.68
CA GLU A 127 6.29 18.90 0.48
C GLU A 127 7.40 18.71 1.54
N GLY A 128 8.32 17.76 1.32
CA GLY A 128 9.41 17.42 2.24
C GLY A 128 9.02 16.42 3.33
N ASN A 129 7.88 15.73 3.23
CA ASN A 129 7.50 14.70 4.17
C ASN A 129 8.04 13.32 3.74
N LEU A 130 8.26 12.44 4.72
CA LEU A 130 8.57 11.04 4.43
C LEU A 130 7.31 10.32 3.91
N ALA A 131 7.31 9.98 2.63
CA ALA A 131 6.22 9.25 1.95
C ALA A 131 6.28 7.74 2.18
N GLY A 132 7.45 7.23 2.60
CA GLY A 132 7.66 5.85 2.97
C GLY A 132 9.13 5.45 2.81
N CYS A 133 9.44 4.19 3.07
CA CYS A 133 10.79 3.66 2.91
C CYS A 133 10.78 2.22 2.40
N TYR A 134 11.89 1.83 1.79
CA TYR A 134 12.20 0.46 1.42
C TYR A 134 13.47 0.04 2.16
N ARG A 135 13.36 -0.96 3.05
CA ARG A 135 14.51 -1.64 3.67
C ARG A 135 14.90 -2.80 2.76
N LYS A 136 16.16 -2.84 2.35
CA LYS A 136 16.69 -3.85 1.42
C LYS A 136 16.37 -5.27 1.89
N ILE A 137 15.72 -6.04 1.03
CA ILE A 137 15.27 -7.41 1.35
C ILE A 137 16.46 -8.36 1.32
N PHE A 138 17.21 -8.35 0.21
CA PHE A 138 18.39 -9.19 0.08
C PHE A 138 19.65 -8.37 0.33
N VAL A 139 20.10 -8.39 1.58
CA VAL A 139 21.33 -7.71 2.02
C VAL A 139 22.56 -8.47 1.53
N PHE A 140 23.54 -7.77 0.95
CA PHE A 140 24.81 -8.39 0.60
C PHE A 140 25.62 -8.67 1.87
N TRP A 141 26.26 -9.85 1.95
CA TRP A 141 26.95 -10.33 3.15
C TRP A 141 27.94 -9.33 3.78
N SER A 142 28.58 -8.45 2.99
CA SER A 142 29.54 -7.48 3.54
C SER A 142 28.92 -6.18 4.05
N GLU A 143 27.64 -5.93 3.80
CA GLU A 143 26.95 -4.73 4.32
C GLU A 143 26.79 -4.79 5.84
N ASN A 144 26.70 -6.00 6.40
CA ASN A 144 26.62 -6.27 7.83
C ASN A 144 25.46 -5.50 8.52
N VAL A 145 24.29 -5.49 7.88
CA VAL A 145 23.04 -4.91 8.36
C VAL A 145 21.92 -5.96 8.38
N HIS A 146 20.77 -5.62 8.97
CA HIS A 146 19.59 -6.47 9.00
C HIS A 146 18.85 -6.42 7.66
N ALA A 147 18.23 -7.54 7.28
CA ALA A 147 17.34 -7.62 6.13
C ALA A 147 15.97 -6.99 6.44
N GLY A 148 15.40 -6.31 5.45
CA GLY A 148 14.04 -5.81 5.48
C GLY A 148 12.98 -6.92 5.43
N GLU A 149 11.71 -6.52 5.53
CA GLU A 149 10.58 -7.45 5.36
C GLU A 149 10.53 -7.99 3.93
N ALA A 150 10.21 -9.28 3.76
CA ALA A 150 10.17 -9.95 2.46
C ALA A 150 8.95 -9.55 1.60
N ARG A 151 8.80 -8.26 1.31
CA ARG A 151 7.73 -7.68 0.49
C ARG A 151 8.20 -6.39 -0.16
N VAL A 152 7.94 -6.23 -1.45
CA VAL A 152 8.30 -5.02 -2.19
C VAL A 152 7.20 -3.95 -2.00
N PRO A 153 7.48 -2.84 -1.30
CA PRO A 153 6.53 -1.73 -1.21
C PRO A 153 6.40 -1.02 -2.57
N TRP A 154 5.28 -0.34 -2.73
CA TRP A 154 5.08 0.64 -3.80
C TRP A 154 4.75 1.99 -3.20
N PHE A 155 5.00 3.03 -3.99
CA PHE A 155 4.75 4.40 -3.62
C PHE A 155 3.95 5.06 -4.74
N ASP A 156 2.79 5.63 -4.38
CA ASP A 156 1.99 6.42 -5.30
C ASP A 156 2.49 7.87 -5.29
N THR A 157 2.92 8.36 -6.45
CA THR A 157 3.26 9.76 -6.68
C THR A 157 2.15 10.44 -7.48
N ASP A 158 2.20 11.77 -7.58
CA ASP A 158 1.27 12.54 -8.41
C ASP A 158 1.35 12.18 -9.91
N PHE A 159 2.50 11.68 -10.37
CA PHE A 159 2.72 11.29 -11.75
C PHE A 159 2.60 9.78 -12.00
N GLY A 160 2.54 8.92 -11.00
CA GLY A 160 2.46 7.47 -11.20
C GLY A 160 2.98 6.63 -10.03
N ARG A 161 2.88 5.32 -10.17
CA ARG A 161 3.35 4.38 -9.14
C ARG A 161 4.80 3.99 -9.36
N ILE A 162 5.59 3.99 -8.30
CA ILE A 162 7.00 3.58 -8.32
C ILE A 162 7.30 2.50 -7.28
N SER A 163 8.34 1.72 -7.52
CA SER A 163 8.98 0.85 -6.53
C SER A 163 10.48 1.15 -6.45
N ILE A 164 11.09 0.75 -5.35
CA ILE A 164 12.52 0.90 -5.11
C ILE A 164 13.08 -0.49 -4.77
N LEU A 165 14.15 -0.89 -5.44
CA LEU A 165 14.90 -2.12 -5.16
C LEU A 165 16.38 -1.73 -5.06
N ILE A 166 17.13 -2.25 -4.10
CA ILE A 166 18.49 -1.75 -3.83
C ILE A 166 19.51 -2.78 -4.28
N CYS A 167 20.44 -2.39 -5.15
CA CYS A 167 21.68 -3.11 -5.45
C CYS A 167 21.52 -4.64 -5.55
N PHE A 168 21.91 -5.37 -4.50
CA PHE A 168 21.93 -6.84 -4.47
C PHE A 168 20.56 -7.51 -4.79
N ASP A 169 19.45 -6.78 -4.63
CA ASP A 169 18.10 -7.19 -5.07
C ASP A 169 18.00 -7.50 -6.58
N ILE A 170 18.97 -7.05 -7.40
CA ILE A 170 19.06 -7.40 -8.83
C ILE A 170 19.14 -8.91 -9.08
N ASN A 171 19.65 -9.68 -8.11
CA ASN A 171 19.82 -11.13 -8.24
C ASN A 171 18.53 -11.93 -7.98
N PHE A 172 17.43 -11.26 -7.60
CA PHE A 172 16.20 -11.89 -7.12
C PHE A 172 15.02 -11.50 -8.00
N PRO A 173 14.80 -12.22 -9.12
CA PRO A 173 13.79 -11.87 -10.13
C PRO A 173 12.36 -11.79 -9.58
N GLU A 174 12.07 -12.49 -8.48
CA GLU A 174 10.79 -12.45 -7.77
C GLU A 174 10.43 -11.04 -7.28
N LEU A 175 11.40 -10.22 -6.87
CA LEU A 175 11.15 -8.85 -6.40
C LEU A 175 10.74 -7.94 -7.56
N TRP A 176 11.34 -8.11 -8.73
CA TRP A 176 11.00 -7.36 -9.93
C TRP A 176 9.60 -7.71 -10.44
N LEU A 177 9.25 -9.01 -10.37
CA LEU A 177 7.89 -9.47 -10.66
C LEU A 177 6.89 -8.93 -9.64
N GLU A 178 7.25 -8.84 -8.37
CA GLU A 178 6.39 -8.25 -7.33
C GLU A 178 6.19 -6.75 -7.54
N ALA A 179 7.24 -5.99 -7.85
CA ALA A 179 7.14 -4.58 -8.21
C ALA A 179 6.18 -4.36 -9.39
N ALA A 180 6.26 -5.22 -10.41
CA ALA A 180 5.37 -5.20 -11.57
C ALA A 180 3.91 -5.56 -11.20
N ARG A 181 3.72 -6.58 -10.35
CA ARG A 181 2.39 -6.97 -9.82
C ARG A 181 1.73 -5.85 -9.03
N ASN A 182 2.53 -5.05 -8.33
CA ASN A 182 2.06 -3.88 -7.61
C ASN A 182 1.68 -2.73 -8.56
N GLY A 183 1.90 -2.86 -9.87
CA GLY A 183 1.57 -1.85 -10.87
C GLY A 183 2.60 -0.74 -11.02
N SER A 184 3.86 -1.00 -10.65
CA SER A 184 4.93 -0.01 -10.76
C SER A 184 5.21 0.34 -12.22
N GLU A 185 5.21 1.63 -12.50
CA GLU A 185 5.50 2.18 -13.81
C GLU A 185 6.99 2.47 -13.98
N ILE A 186 7.64 2.83 -12.87
CA ILE A 186 9.09 3.03 -12.75
C ILE A 186 9.60 2.20 -11.56
N VAL A 187 10.70 1.48 -11.76
CA VAL A 187 11.46 0.86 -10.67
C VAL A 187 12.80 1.58 -10.55
N PHE A 188 13.03 2.21 -9.41
CA PHE A 188 14.32 2.81 -9.09
C PHE A 188 15.23 1.77 -8.48
N TRP A 189 16.48 1.75 -8.96
CA TRP A 189 17.50 0.85 -8.49
C TRP A 189 18.76 1.64 -8.08
N PRO A 190 18.79 2.19 -6.85
CA PRO A 190 20.00 2.75 -6.28
C PRO A 190 21.02 1.65 -5.96
N SER A 191 22.27 1.87 -6.35
CA SER A 191 23.30 0.83 -6.33
C SER A 191 24.72 1.39 -6.45
N ALA A 192 25.71 0.54 -6.17
CA ALA A 192 27.13 0.85 -6.32
C ALA A 192 27.70 0.70 -7.75
N PHE A 193 26.91 0.24 -8.72
CA PHE A 193 27.32 -0.02 -10.10
C PHE A 193 26.11 0.00 -11.04
N GLY A 194 26.27 0.15 -12.36
CA GLY A 194 25.15 0.34 -13.30
C GLY A 194 24.19 -0.83 -13.52
N GLY A 195 24.47 -2.04 -13.03
CA GLY A 195 23.55 -3.19 -13.12
C GLY A 195 23.49 -3.85 -14.51
N GLY A 196 23.49 -3.06 -15.59
CA GLY A 196 23.59 -3.52 -16.98
C GLY A 196 22.49 -4.48 -17.42
N PHE A 197 22.86 -5.44 -18.27
CA PHE A 197 21.95 -6.35 -18.99
C PHE A 197 20.80 -6.99 -18.18
N PRO A 198 20.99 -7.46 -16.93
CA PRO A 198 19.87 -7.95 -16.11
C PRO A 198 18.73 -6.93 -15.95
N LEU A 199 19.04 -5.64 -15.77
CA LEU A 199 18.02 -4.59 -15.63
C LEU A 199 17.23 -4.40 -16.92
N ASN A 200 17.88 -4.47 -18.09
CA ASN A 200 17.20 -4.48 -19.39
C ASN A 200 16.21 -5.64 -19.50
N GLY A 201 16.62 -6.82 -19.05
CA GLY A 201 15.77 -8.01 -18.96
C GLY A 201 14.55 -7.78 -18.07
N TYR A 202 14.73 -7.18 -16.89
CA TYR A 202 13.62 -6.90 -15.98
C TYR A 202 12.66 -5.84 -16.52
N ALA A 203 13.16 -4.75 -17.09
CA ALA A 203 12.33 -3.71 -17.70
C ALA A 203 11.44 -4.30 -18.82
N GLY A 204 12.03 -5.04 -19.76
CA GLY A 204 11.31 -5.65 -20.88
C GLY A 204 10.33 -6.76 -20.48
N THR A 205 10.71 -7.61 -19.53
CA THR A 205 9.84 -8.72 -19.08
C THR A 205 8.70 -8.25 -18.20
N ASN A 206 8.87 -7.13 -17.50
CA ASN A 206 7.85 -6.57 -16.62
C ASN A 206 7.10 -5.37 -17.21
N ALA A 207 7.50 -4.86 -18.38
CA ALA A 207 6.88 -3.70 -19.04
C ALA A 207 6.81 -2.45 -18.14
N CYS A 208 7.92 -2.15 -17.45
CA CYS A 208 8.10 -0.95 -16.63
C CYS A 208 9.42 -0.27 -16.99
N TYR A 209 9.51 1.03 -16.71
CA TYR A 209 10.78 1.75 -16.77
C TYR A 209 11.67 1.33 -15.61
N VAL A 210 12.99 1.32 -15.83
CA VAL A 210 13.98 1.10 -14.77
C VAL A 210 14.98 2.25 -14.77
N VAL A 211 15.33 2.74 -13.58
CA VAL A 211 16.30 3.82 -13.38
C VAL A 211 17.44 3.28 -12.52
N SER A 212 18.61 3.11 -13.12
CA SER A 212 19.82 2.64 -12.45
C SER A 212 20.66 3.83 -12.03
N VAL A 213 20.84 4.02 -10.72
CA VAL A 213 21.56 5.23 -10.24
C VAL A 213 23.07 5.03 -10.24
N GLY A 214 23.56 3.79 -10.13
CA GLY A 214 25.00 3.50 -10.02
C GLY A 214 25.82 4.18 -11.12
N ASP A 215 25.39 4.03 -12.38
CA ASP A 215 26.01 4.68 -13.55
C ASP A 215 25.10 5.75 -14.19
N GLY A 216 23.88 5.94 -13.68
CA GLY A 216 22.94 6.95 -14.17
C GLY A 216 22.16 6.56 -15.44
N ASP A 217 21.85 5.27 -15.60
CA ASP A 217 21.17 4.73 -16.77
C ASP A 217 19.65 4.73 -16.63
N PHE A 218 18.98 4.90 -17.77
CA PHE A 218 17.54 4.85 -17.91
C PHE A 218 17.18 3.74 -18.90
N ILE A 219 16.21 2.90 -18.55
CA ILE A 219 15.85 1.73 -19.35
C ILE A 219 14.35 1.78 -19.64
N ASP A 220 14.02 1.67 -20.92
CA ASP A 220 12.66 1.65 -21.44
C ASP A 220 11.93 0.37 -21.06
N MET A 221 10.59 0.42 -21.01
CA MET A 221 9.73 -0.73 -20.78
C MET A 221 9.84 -1.86 -21.81
N THR A 222 10.57 -1.64 -22.91
CA THR A 222 10.96 -2.68 -23.89
C THR A 222 12.33 -3.31 -23.61
N GLY A 223 13.05 -2.84 -22.60
CA GLY A 223 14.42 -3.24 -22.26
C GLY A 223 15.51 -2.48 -23.02
N GLY A 224 15.17 -1.50 -23.85
CA GLY A 224 16.15 -0.65 -24.54
C GLY A 224 16.66 0.49 -23.66
N ASP A 225 17.92 0.88 -23.83
CA ASP A 225 18.50 2.01 -23.10
C ASP A 225 17.93 3.36 -23.61
N ILE A 226 17.73 4.29 -22.68
CA ILE A 226 17.29 5.65 -22.92
C ILE A 226 18.46 6.58 -22.59
N ALA A 227 18.88 7.37 -23.59
CA ALA A 227 19.89 8.39 -23.38
C ALA A 227 19.33 9.53 -22.50
N PRO A 228 20.15 10.11 -21.60
CA PRO A 228 19.77 11.33 -20.88
C PRO A 228 19.45 12.47 -21.83
N ASP A 229 18.43 13.26 -21.50
CA ASP A 229 18.11 14.51 -22.19
C ASP A 229 19.17 15.59 -21.90
N VAL A 230 19.66 15.61 -20.66
CA VAL A 230 20.66 16.58 -20.20
C VAL A 230 21.51 15.98 -19.07
N THR A 231 22.76 16.42 -19.01
CA THR A 231 23.69 16.13 -17.92
C THR A 231 24.17 17.48 -17.35
N PRO A 232 23.43 18.10 -16.41
CA PRO A 232 23.72 19.48 -15.96
C PRO A 232 25.07 19.65 -15.26
N MET A 233 25.56 18.57 -14.65
CA MET A 233 26.88 18.49 -14.02
C MET A 233 27.39 17.04 -14.05
N ASP A 234 28.68 16.86 -13.78
CA ASP A 234 29.29 15.53 -13.71
C ASP A 234 28.55 14.65 -12.68
N GLY A 235 28.19 13.42 -13.07
CA GLY A 235 27.41 12.51 -12.22
C GLY A 235 25.93 12.84 -12.07
N LEU A 236 25.35 13.80 -12.80
CA LEU A 236 23.90 14.05 -12.81
C LEU A 236 23.30 13.85 -14.19
N HIS A 237 22.49 12.80 -14.35
CA HIS A 237 21.82 12.47 -15.61
C HIS A 237 20.32 12.67 -15.46
N ILE A 238 19.68 13.31 -16.45
CA ILE A 238 18.24 13.57 -16.42
C ILE A 238 17.62 13.12 -17.73
N ALA A 239 16.58 12.29 -17.66
CA ALA A 239 15.79 11.84 -18.80
C ALA A 239 14.30 12.03 -18.54
N THR A 240 13.55 12.33 -19.59
CA THR A 240 12.09 12.42 -19.54
C THR A 240 11.47 11.12 -20.02
N LEU A 241 10.73 10.46 -19.15
CA LEU A 241 10.02 9.20 -19.42
C LEU A 241 8.55 9.49 -19.77
N ASP A 242 8.02 8.85 -20.82
CA ASP A 242 6.61 8.97 -21.18
C ASP A 242 5.81 7.84 -20.52
N LEU A 243 5.19 8.14 -19.38
CA LEU A 243 4.44 7.16 -18.61
C LEU A 243 3.04 6.86 -19.21
N ASP A 244 2.66 7.48 -20.33
CA ASP A 244 1.44 7.11 -21.06
C ASP A 244 1.69 6.14 -22.22
N ARG A 245 2.95 5.80 -22.53
CA ARG A 245 3.23 4.65 -23.40
C ARG A 245 2.68 3.38 -22.77
N THR A 246 1.90 2.65 -23.56
CA THR A 246 1.14 1.49 -23.10
C THR A 246 1.37 0.31 -24.03
N LEU A 247 1.99 -0.74 -23.49
CA LEU A 247 2.08 -2.03 -24.15
C LEU A 247 0.79 -2.83 -23.92
N VAL A 248 0.26 -3.44 -24.98
CA VAL A 248 -0.87 -4.37 -24.93
C VAL A 248 -0.52 -5.65 -25.70
N HIS A 249 -1.06 -6.80 -25.27
CA HIS A 249 -0.85 -8.07 -25.97
C HIS A 249 -1.75 -8.17 -27.20
N LYS A 250 -1.30 -8.83 -28.28
CA LYS A 250 -2.10 -8.98 -29.52
C LYS A 250 -3.25 -9.96 -29.41
N ASP A 251 -3.02 -11.05 -28.69
CA ASP A 251 -4.02 -12.12 -28.56
C ASP A 251 -5.35 -11.53 -28.07
N TYR A 252 -6.40 -11.81 -28.83
CA TYR A 252 -7.79 -11.38 -28.57
C TYR A 252 -8.04 -9.87 -28.53
N THR A 253 -7.02 -9.05 -28.84
CA THR A 253 -7.07 -7.60 -28.59
C THR A 253 -6.83 -6.79 -29.87
N ARG A 254 -6.29 -7.40 -30.95
CA ARG A 254 -5.97 -6.69 -32.20
C ARG A 254 -7.16 -5.91 -32.78
N ALA A 255 -8.31 -6.56 -32.93
CA ALA A 255 -9.50 -5.89 -33.48
C ALA A 255 -10.00 -4.75 -32.58
N LYS A 256 -9.85 -4.88 -31.25
CA LYS A 256 -10.19 -3.82 -30.30
C LYS A 256 -9.24 -2.63 -30.44
N VAL A 257 -7.94 -2.87 -30.58
CA VAL A 257 -6.95 -1.81 -30.81
C VAL A 257 -7.17 -1.10 -32.14
N ASP A 258 -7.48 -1.86 -33.21
CA ASP A 258 -7.80 -1.26 -34.51
C ASP A 258 -9.04 -0.34 -34.40
N ALA A 259 -10.08 -0.78 -33.66
CA ALA A 259 -11.26 0.04 -33.38
C ALA A 259 -10.94 1.28 -32.50
N LEU A 260 -10.10 1.11 -31.47
CA LEU A 260 -9.64 2.19 -30.61
C LEU A 260 -8.91 3.27 -31.42
N LEU A 261 -7.97 2.86 -32.28
CA LEU A 261 -7.21 3.77 -33.15
C LEU A 261 -8.11 4.45 -34.18
N ALA A 262 -9.14 3.78 -34.69
CA ALA A 262 -10.12 4.40 -35.57
C ALA A 262 -10.97 5.46 -34.84
N ALA A 263 -11.31 5.23 -33.58
CA ALA A 263 -12.10 6.15 -32.76
C ALA A 263 -11.27 7.33 -32.20
N HIS A 264 -10.00 7.12 -31.90
CA HIS A 264 -9.13 8.05 -31.16
C HIS A 264 -7.83 8.39 -31.89
N GLY A 265 -7.78 8.25 -33.22
CA GLY A 265 -6.56 8.42 -34.02
C GLY A 265 -5.96 9.84 -34.02
N GLU A 266 -6.71 10.84 -33.54
CA GLU A 266 -6.19 12.19 -33.30
C GLU A 266 -5.61 12.37 -31.88
N GLU A 267 -5.87 11.44 -30.96
CA GLU A 267 -5.47 11.49 -29.56
C GLU A 267 -4.35 10.50 -29.24
N ILE A 268 -4.28 9.38 -29.96
CA ILE A 268 -3.29 8.33 -29.77
C ILE A 268 -2.79 7.76 -31.11
N VAL A 269 -1.66 7.09 -31.07
CA VAL A 269 -1.06 6.38 -32.22
C VAL A 269 -0.59 5.00 -31.82
N LEU A 270 -0.59 4.07 -32.79
CA LEU A 270 0.22 2.87 -32.70
C LEU A 270 1.67 3.25 -32.98
N GLU A 271 2.45 3.44 -31.92
CA GLU A 271 3.86 3.79 -32.03
C GLU A 271 4.66 2.65 -32.67
N LYS A 272 4.39 1.40 -32.25
CA LYS A 272 5.09 0.23 -32.78
C LYS A 272 4.27 -1.06 -32.68
N ASP A 273 4.31 -1.84 -33.76
CA ASP A 273 3.83 -3.22 -33.80
C ASP A 273 5.03 -4.17 -33.60
N TRP A 274 5.16 -4.74 -32.41
CA TRP A 274 6.21 -5.70 -32.05
C TRP A 274 5.75 -7.11 -32.39
N HIS A 275 5.91 -7.48 -33.67
CA HIS A 275 5.40 -8.74 -34.19
C HIS A 275 5.98 -10.00 -33.55
N PRO A 276 7.31 -10.14 -33.40
CA PRO A 276 7.89 -11.32 -32.75
C PRO A 276 7.45 -11.51 -31.30
N GLU A 277 7.28 -10.42 -30.56
CA GLU A 277 6.89 -10.41 -29.15
C GLU A 277 5.38 -10.55 -28.95
N GLY A 278 4.60 -10.30 -30.01
CA GLY A 278 3.15 -10.31 -29.96
C GLY A 278 2.56 -9.08 -29.24
N TRP A 279 3.26 -7.93 -29.24
CA TRP A 279 2.82 -6.72 -28.54
C TRP A 279 2.46 -5.59 -29.49
N LEU A 280 1.61 -4.68 -29.03
CA LEU A 280 1.31 -3.40 -29.66
C LEU A 280 1.63 -2.30 -28.66
N MET A 281 2.36 -1.28 -29.11
CA MET A 281 2.70 -0.12 -28.29
C MET A 281 1.89 1.08 -28.74
N LEU A 282 1.05 1.57 -27.84
CA LEU A 282 0.22 2.74 -28.02
C LEU A 282 0.84 3.93 -27.29
N ARG A 283 0.76 5.12 -27.90
CA ARG A 283 1.29 6.37 -27.34
C ARG A 283 0.28 7.49 -27.51
N ALA A 284 0.25 8.41 -26.56
CA ALA A 284 -0.53 9.64 -26.67
C ALA A 284 0.04 10.57 -27.76
N LEU A 285 -0.85 11.34 -28.39
CA LEU A 285 -0.54 12.42 -29.34
C LEU A 285 -0.85 13.81 -28.76
N LYS A 286 -1.52 13.91 -27.60
CA LYS A 286 -1.89 15.16 -26.95
C LYS A 286 -1.61 15.12 -25.43
N PRO A 287 -1.20 16.25 -24.81
CA PRO A 287 -1.11 16.36 -23.35
C PRO A 287 -2.46 16.04 -22.68
N GLY A 288 -2.42 15.36 -21.53
CA GLY A 288 -3.62 14.98 -20.77
C GLY A 288 -4.37 13.76 -21.30
N VAL A 289 -4.00 13.22 -22.47
CA VAL A 289 -4.56 11.95 -22.97
C VAL A 289 -3.83 10.78 -22.30
N ARG A 290 -4.57 10.02 -21.49
CA ARG A 290 -4.10 8.79 -20.87
C ARG A 290 -4.46 7.58 -21.73
N VAL A 291 -3.46 6.98 -22.39
CA VAL A 291 -3.67 5.81 -23.27
C VAL A 291 -4.28 4.64 -22.49
N ARG A 292 -3.85 4.40 -21.25
CA ARG A 292 -4.39 3.33 -20.41
C ARG A 292 -5.89 3.49 -20.12
N ASP A 293 -6.37 4.71 -19.94
CA ASP A 293 -7.79 4.96 -19.67
C ASP A 293 -8.63 4.77 -20.93
N LEU A 294 -8.08 5.10 -22.10
CA LEU A 294 -8.67 4.76 -23.39
C LEU A 294 -8.73 3.24 -23.60
N CYS A 295 -7.64 2.51 -23.35
CA CYS A 295 -7.63 1.05 -23.39
C CYS A 295 -8.71 0.46 -22.48
N ARG A 296 -8.80 0.92 -21.23
CA ARG A 296 -9.79 0.45 -20.25
C ARG A 296 -11.23 0.67 -20.73
N ARG A 297 -11.55 1.86 -21.26
CA ARG A 297 -12.89 2.18 -21.81
C ARG A 297 -13.29 1.29 -23.00
N HIS A 298 -12.31 0.70 -23.68
CA HIS A 298 -12.51 -0.19 -24.83
C HIS A 298 -12.24 -1.66 -24.50
N ASP A 299 -12.21 -2.02 -23.22
CA ASP A 299 -11.99 -3.40 -22.76
C ASP A 299 -10.67 -4.00 -23.30
N ILE A 300 -9.62 -3.17 -23.33
CA ILE A 300 -8.27 -3.55 -23.73
C ILE A 300 -7.39 -3.57 -22.47
N GLU A 301 -6.85 -4.75 -22.17
CA GLU A 301 -5.90 -4.94 -21.08
C GLU A 301 -4.50 -4.43 -21.48
N THR A 302 -3.79 -3.83 -20.54
CA THR A 302 -2.34 -3.66 -20.68
C THR A 302 -1.63 -5.02 -20.68
N LEU A 303 -0.39 -5.05 -21.15
CA LEU A 303 0.42 -6.27 -21.20
C LEU A 303 0.63 -6.88 -19.81
N GLN A 304 0.80 -6.05 -18.78
CA GLN A 304 0.89 -6.51 -17.38
C GLN A 304 -0.43 -7.15 -16.93
N GLU A 305 -1.57 -6.46 -17.09
CA GLU A 305 -2.89 -6.96 -16.70
C GLU A 305 -3.23 -8.29 -17.39
N TYR A 306 -2.99 -8.38 -18.70
CA TYR A 306 -3.16 -9.61 -19.48
C TYR A 306 -2.38 -10.78 -18.88
N ARG A 307 -1.10 -10.57 -18.53
CA ARG A 307 -0.22 -11.60 -17.96
C ARG A 307 -0.67 -12.02 -16.56
N LEU A 308 -1.09 -11.06 -15.72
CA LEU A 308 -1.57 -11.32 -14.37
C LEU A 308 -2.87 -12.13 -14.38
N ARG A 309 -3.88 -11.66 -15.11
CA ARG A 309 -5.14 -12.38 -15.30
C ARG A 309 -4.89 -13.79 -15.82
N SER A 310 -4.07 -13.93 -16.87
CA SER A 310 -3.75 -15.24 -17.45
C SER A 310 -3.11 -16.18 -16.43
N ARG A 311 -2.17 -15.68 -15.61
CA ARG A 311 -1.52 -16.47 -14.55
C ARG A 311 -2.55 -16.99 -13.54
N GLU A 312 -3.40 -16.11 -13.03
CA GLU A 312 -4.43 -16.44 -12.04
C GLU A 312 -5.42 -17.46 -12.58
N GLN A 313 -5.97 -17.22 -13.77
CA GLN A 313 -6.95 -18.11 -14.41
C GLN A 313 -6.37 -19.50 -14.72
N ILE A 314 -5.13 -19.57 -15.19
CA ILE A 314 -4.45 -20.84 -15.45
C ILE A 314 -4.19 -21.60 -14.14
N ASN A 315 -3.74 -20.90 -13.08
CA ASN A 315 -3.50 -21.52 -11.79
C ASN A 315 -4.79 -22.05 -11.17
N ALA A 316 -5.89 -21.30 -11.24
CA ALA A 316 -7.20 -21.74 -10.77
C ALA A 316 -7.69 -22.99 -11.51
N ARG A 317 -7.59 -23.01 -12.86
CA ARG A 317 -7.94 -24.20 -13.64
C ARG A 317 -7.06 -25.41 -13.33
N ARG A 318 -5.75 -25.18 -13.13
CA ARG A 318 -4.80 -26.23 -12.72
C ARG A 318 -5.21 -26.83 -11.37
N ALA A 319 -5.53 -25.98 -10.40
CA ALA A 319 -5.98 -26.42 -9.08
C ALA A 319 -7.29 -27.22 -9.15
N ALA A 320 -8.22 -26.82 -10.03
CA ALA A 320 -9.48 -27.52 -10.26
C ALA A 320 -9.38 -28.78 -11.14
N GLY A 321 -8.20 -29.08 -11.71
CA GLY A 321 -8.01 -30.22 -12.61
C GLY A 321 -8.80 -30.12 -13.92
N VAL A 322 -9.23 -28.92 -14.30
CA VAL A 322 -10.04 -28.69 -15.51
C VAL A 322 -9.19 -28.30 -16.71
N ARG A 323 -9.65 -28.68 -17.91
CA ARG A 323 -8.97 -28.31 -19.16
C ARG A 323 -8.96 -26.79 -19.35
N ILE A 324 -7.83 -26.27 -19.81
CA ILE A 324 -7.72 -24.90 -20.30
C ILE A 324 -8.31 -24.85 -21.72
N GLY A 325 -9.35 -24.05 -21.91
CA GLY A 325 -10.01 -23.84 -23.20
C GLY A 325 -10.61 -22.45 -23.27
N ALA A 326 -10.80 -21.96 -24.50
CA ALA A 326 -11.45 -20.69 -24.80
C ALA A 326 -12.43 -20.89 -25.96
N ASP A 327 -13.47 -20.07 -26.02
CA ASP A 327 -14.39 -20.04 -27.15
C ASP A 327 -13.73 -19.37 -28.37
N ARG A 328 -14.45 -19.29 -29.48
CA ARG A 328 -13.96 -18.68 -30.74
C ARG A 328 -13.57 -17.20 -30.61
N ASN A 329 -13.97 -16.53 -29.53
CA ASN A 329 -13.66 -15.14 -29.24
C ASN A 329 -12.57 -15.00 -28.17
N GLY A 330 -11.98 -16.12 -27.70
CA GLY A 330 -10.94 -16.12 -26.67
C GLY A 330 -11.45 -16.08 -25.24
N ILE A 331 -12.76 -16.17 -25.02
CA ILE A 331 -13.34 -16.18 -23.68
C ILE A 331 -13.15 -17.59 -23.09
N PRO A 332 -12.49 -17.74 -21.92
CA PRO A 332 -12.28 -19.06 -21.33
C PRO A 332 -13.59 -19.84 -21.16
N THR A 333 -13.70 -21.04 -21.73
CA THR A 333 -14.93 -21.84 -21.66
C THR A 333 -15.20 -22.32 -20.24
N GLY A 334 -16.48 -22.29 -19.82
CA GLY A 334 -16.91 -22.80 -18.51
C GLY A 334 -16.59 -21.88 -17.31
N MET A 335 -16.23 -20.63 -17.55
CA MET A 335 -16.30 -19.56 -16.55
C MET A 335 -17.38 -18.56 -16.99
N ALA A 336 -18.07 -17.95 -16.03
CA ALA A 336 -18.77 -16.70 -16.27
C ALA A 336 -17.79 -15.73 -16.98
N PRO A 337 -18.26 -14.87 -17.91
CA PRO A 337 -17.40 -13.85 -18.48
C PRO A 337 -16.62 -13.18 -17.35
N PHE A 338 -15.33 -12.91 -17.59
CA PHE A 338 -14.57 -12.06 -16.69
C PHE A 338 -15.25 -10.69 -16.73
N SER A 339 -16.27 -10.48 -15.89
CA SER A 339 -16.64 -9.16 -15.46
C SER A 339 -15.37 -8.67 -14.78
N GLY A 340 -14.60 -7.82 -15.48
CA GLY A 340 -13.41 -7.20 -14.93
C GLY A 340 -13.67 -6.82 -13.48
N VAL A 341 -12.69 -7.12 -12.62
CA VAL A 341 -12.68 -6.85 -11.17
C VAL A 341 -13.92 -6.07 -10.72
N PRO A 342 -14.88 -6.69 -10.01
CA PRO A 342 -16.06 -5.96 -9.55
C PRO A 342 -15.63 -4.70 -8.79
N GLY A 343 -15.94 -3.54 -9.36
CA GLY A 343 -15.71 -2.23 -8.75
C GLY A 343 -14.31 -1.64 -8.93
N LYS A 344 -14.05 -1.01 -10.08
CA LYS A 344 -13.30 0.27 -10.09
C LYS A 344 -14.08 1.29 -10.91
N GLU A 345 -15.16 1.80 -10.32
CA GLU A 345 -15.40 3.23 -10.46
C GLU A 345 -14.09 3.95 -10.12
N GLU A 346 -13.74 4.98 -10.90
CA GLU A 346 -12.56 5.77 -10.64
C GLU A 346 -12.70 6.36 -9.22
N VAL A 347 -11.99 5.77 -8.26
CA VAL A 347 -12.09 6.16 -6.84
C VAL A 347 -11.80 7.65 -6.77
N PRO A 348 -12.75 8.52 -6.39
CA PRO A 348 -12.59 9.96 -6.45
C PRO A 348 -11.28 10.43 -5.84
N ALA A 349 -10.66 11.46 -6.41
CA ALA A 349 -9.35 11.96 -5.96
C ALA A 349 -9.33 12.29 -4.45
N TRP A 350 -10.45 12.78 -3.92
CA TRP A 350 -10.59 13.06 -2.49
C TRP A 350 -10.61 11.78 -1.63
N ILE A 351 -11.23 10.69 -2.09
CA ILE A 351 -11.19 9.39 -1.41
C ILE A 351 -9.74 8.88 -1.36
N ARG A 352 -9.00 9.00 -2.46
CA ARG A 352 -7.57 8.61 -2.49
C ARG A 352 -6.75 9.44 -1.50
N ALA A 353 -6.93 10.76 -1.49
CA ALA A 353 -6.24 11.65 -0.56
C ALA A 353 -6.59 11.36 0.90
N PHE A 354 -7.87 11.14 1.22
CA PHE A 354 -8.31 10.77 2.56
C PHE A 354 -7.74 9.42 2.98
N SER A 355 -7.81 8.41 2.10
CA SER A 355 -7.26 7.07 2.34
C SER A 355 -5.76 7.13 2.61
N GLY A 356 -5.00 7.95 1.86
CA GLY A 356 -3.57 8.15 2.10
C GLY A 356 -3.26 8.66 3.51
N ARG A 357 -4.01 9.66 4.01
CA ARG A 357 -3.87 10.16 5.39
C ARG A 357 -4.25 9.11 6.43
N LEU A 358 -5.32 8.34 6.17
CA LEU A 358 -5.75 7.26 7.05
C LEU A 358 -4.70 6.14 7.14
N ILE A 359 -4.11 5.77 6.01
CA ILE A 359 -3.05 4.77 5.89
C ILE A 359 -1.79 5.23 6.65
N ASP A 360 -1.38 6.49 6.47
CA ASP A 360 -0.25 7.06 7.21
C ASP A 360 -0.51 7.05 8.72
N ALA A 361 -1.70 7.48 9.15
CA ALA A 361 -2.08 7.44 10.56
C ALA A 361 -2.03 6.01 11.13
N TRP A 362 -2.51 5.03 10.37
CA TRP A 362 -2.46 3.63 10.79
C TRP A 362 -1.03 3.10 10.93
N ARG A 363 -0.13 3.43 9.98
CA ARG A 363 1.28 3.01 10.02
C ARG A 363 2.05 3.62 11.19
N ARG A 364 1.75 4.87 11.53
CA ARG A 364 2.44 5.61 12.60
C ARG A 364 1.82 5.40 13.98
N GLY A 365 0.75 4.63 14.09
CA GLY A 365 -0.03 4.52 15.33
C GLY A 365 -0.66 5.84 15.78
N HIS A 366 -0.84 6.79 14.84
CA HIS A 366 -1.45 8.08 15.10
C HIS A 366 -2.98 7.98 15.13
N PRO A 367 -3.68 8.97 15.72
CA PRO A 367 -5.13 9.03 15.66
C PRO A 367 -5.67 9.04 14.23
N LEU A 368 -6.60 8.12 13.95
CA LEU A 368 -7.23 7.98 12.65
C LEU A 368 -8.08 9.22 12.33
N PRO A 369 -7.91 9.85 11.15
CA PRO A 369 -8.69 11.02 10.76
C PRO A 369 -10.17 10.66 10.61
N GLN A 370 -11.06 11.56 11.06
CA GLN A 370 -12.50 11.37 10.98
C GLN A 370 -13.03 11.77 9.60
N LEU A 371 -13.73 10.85 8.93
CA LEU A 371 -14.26 11.05 7.58
C LEU A 371 -15.35 12.11 7.60
N SER A 372 -16.31 12.00 8.50
CA SER A 372 -17.43 12.94 8.64
C SER A 372 -17.01 14.37 8.98
N ALA A 373 -15.83 14.55 9.60
CA ALA A 373 -15.29 15.87 9.89
C ALA A 373 -14.69 16.56 8.66
N VAL A 374 -14.16 15.77 7.70
CA VAL A 374 -13.49 16.28 6.50
C VAL A 374 -14.45 16.30 5.30
N HIS A 375 -15.27 15.27 5.17
CA HIS A 375 -16.23 15.03 4.10
C HIS A 375 -17.60 14.66 4.74
N PRO A 376 -18.33 15.63 5.31
CA PRO A 376 -19.64 15.38 5.93
C PRO A 376 -20.68 14.84 4.95
N GLU A 377 -20.46 15.00 3.65
CA GLU A 377 -21.29 14.48 2.56
C GLU A 377 -21.00 13.01 2.18
N ALA A 378 -19.95 12.41 2.74
CA ALA A 378 -19.53 11.06 2.38
C ALA A 378 -20.61 10.02 2.72
N THR A 379 -20.85 9.12 1.77
CA THR A 379 -21.81 8.03 1.92
C THR A 379 -21.16 6.79 2.54
N LEU A 380 -21.99 5.83 2.96
CA LEU A 380 -21.51 4.51 3.38
C LEU A 380 -20.73 3.78 2.27
N ALA A 381 -21.11 3.99 1.00
CA ALA A 381 -20.38 3.42 -0.14
C ALA A 381 -18.97 4.03 -0.26
N ASP A 382 -18.83 5.34 -0.03
CA ASP A 382 -17.53 6.02 0.00
C ASP A 382 -16.66 5.51 1.16
N ALA A 383 -17.25 5.32 2.34
CA ALA A 383 -16.56 4.75 3.50
C ALA A 383 -16.02 3.34 3.22
N TYR A 384 -16.81 2.47 2.57
CA TYR A 384 -16.34 1.14 2.15
C TYR A 384 -15.28 1.22 1.05
N ALA A 385 -15.33 2.22 0.17
CA ALA A 385 -14.27 2.45 -0.81
C ALA A 385 -12.95 2.84 -0.11
N ILE A 386 -13.01 3.70 0.91
CA ILE A 386 -11.86 4.06 1.77
C ILE A 386 -11.33 2.82 2.51
N GLN A 387 -12.21 2.04 3.12
CA GLN A 387 -11.84 0.81 3.83
C GLN A 387 -11.11 -0.18 2.90
N ARG A 388 -11.58 -0.35 1.66
CA ARG A 388 -10.88 -1.20 0.67
C ARG A 388 -9.50 -0.66 0.31
N GLN A 389 -9.33 0.66 0.19
CA GLN A 389 -8.00 1.26 0.01
C GLN A 389 -7.09 0.98 1.21
N LEU A 390 -7.61 1.07 2.44
CA LEU A 390 -6.87 0.74 3.65
C LEU A 390 -6.51 -0.75 3.72
N VAL A 391 -7.47 -1.66 3.52
CA VAL A 391 -7.26 -3.10 3.72
C VAL A 391 -6.47 -3.72 2.56
N LEU A 392 -6.88 -3.46 1.32
CA LEU A 392 -6.30 -4.11 0.12
C LEU A 392 -5.19 -3.27 -0.51
N GLY A 393 -5.32 -1.93 -0.45
CA GLY A 393 -4.45 -0.99 -1.15
C GLY A 393 -3.27 -0.44 -0.33
N SER A 394 -3.23 -0.62 0.98
CA SER A 394 -2.14 -0.09 1.83
C SER A 394 -0.98 -1.05 2.02
N GLY A 395 -1.25 -2.35 1.86
CA GLY A 395 -0.34 -3.43 2.21
C GLY A 395 -0.15 -3.69 3.71
N ILE A 396 -0.82 -2.94 4.58
CA ILE A 396 -0.70 -3.08 6.04
C ILE A 396 -1.33 -4.38 6.54
N PHE A 397 -2.44 -4.80 5.96
CA PHE A 397 -3.24 -5.92 6.47
C PHE A 397 -2.79 -7.30 5.98
N GLY A 398 -1.92 -7.37 4.96
CA GLY A 398 -1.50 -8.66 4.40
C GLY A 398 -2.69 -9.53 3.95
N ALA A 399 -2.60 -10.84 4.18
CA ALA A 399 -3.73 -11.75 3.97
C ALA A 399 -4.79 -11.57 5.07
N ALA A 400 -6.07 -11.71 4.74
CA ALA A 400 -7.12 -11.77 5.76
C ALA A 400 -7.00 -13.08 6.56
N GLY A 401 -7.10 -12.99 7.89
CA GLY A 401 -7.26 -14.15 8.78
C GLY A 401 -8.69 -14.31 9.27
N GLY A 402 -9.48 -13.25 9.20
CA GLY A 402 -10.85 -13.25 9.66
C GLY A 402 -11.59 -11.95 9.39
N PHE A 403 -12.80 -11.87 9.90
CA PHE A 403 -13.67 -10.71 9.79
C PHE A 403 -14.42 -10.50 11.09
N LYS A 404 -14.91 -9.28 11.29
CA LYS A 404 -15.85 -8.98 12.36
C LYS A 404 -17.01 -8.11 11.91
N ALA A 405 -18.06 -8.08 12.72
CA ALA A 405 -19.16 -7.11 12.60
C ALA A 405 -19.14 -6.07 13.73
N ALA A 406 -19.90 -4.98 13.58
CA ALA A 406 -20.18 -4.05 14.67
C ALA A 406 -21.65 -3.58 14.69
N GLY A 407 -22.05 -2.95 15.81
CA GLY A 407 -23.39 -2.36 15.98
C GLY A 407 -24.46 -3.35 16.44
N VAL A 408 -24.05 -4.52 16.93
CA VAL A 408 -24.95 -5.64 17.20
C VAL A 408 -25.70 -5.51 18.56
N GLY A 409 -25.33 -4.54 19.41
CA GLY A 409 -25.95 -4.29 20.72
C GLY A 409 -26.87 -3.07 20.84
N GLY A 410 -27.15 -2.34 19.76
CA GLY A 410 -28.02 -1.16 19.84
C GLY A 410 -28.43 -0.62 18.49
N LEU A 411 -29.74 -0.56 18.26
CA LEU A 411 -30.40 0.14 17.15
C LEU A 411 -29.98 -0.34 15.76
N VAL A 412 -30.69 -1.32 15.20
CA VAL A 412 -30.53 -1.68 13.80
C VAL A 412 -31.81 -1.27 13.05
N GLU A 413 -31.80 -0.06 12.50
CA GLU A 413 -32.72 0.38 11.43
C GLU A 413 -32.24 -0.08 10.04
N ASP A 414 -31.04 -0.67 9.93
CA ASP A 414 -30.38 -1.04 8.67
C ASP A 414 -30.30 -2.55 8.41
N ASP A 415 -30.48 -2.99 7.16
CA ASP A 415 -30.55 -4.42 6.84
C ASP A 415 -29.25 -5.22 7.11
N TYR A 416 -28.07 -4.59 7.14
CA TYR A 416 -26.75 -5.24 7.27
C TYR A 416 -25.78 -4.52 8.24
N PRO A 417 -25.05 -5.26 9.11
CA PRO A 417 -24.08 -4.67 10.03
C PRO A 417 -22.80 -4.19 9.30
N PRO A 418 -22.14 -3.12 9.75
CA PRO A 418 -20.77 -2.80 9.34
C PRO A 418 -19.84 -3.99 9.55
N VAL A 419 -18.90 -4.21 8.61
CA VAL A 419 -17.94 -5.31 8.66
C VAL A 419 -16.50 -4.82 8.54
N ALA A 420 -15.58 -5.54 9.16
CA ALA A 420 -14.15 -5.24 9.14
C ALA A 420 -13.32 -6.48 8.84
N VAL A 421 -12.13 -6.24 8.30
CA VAL A 421 -11.15 -7.28 7.99
C VAL A 421 -10.14 -7.37 9.13
N ILE A 422 -9.86 -8.59 9.58
CA ILE A 422 -8.80 -8.88 10.54
C ILE A 422 -7.63 -9.51 9.77
N PRO A 423 -6.43 -8.92 9.84
CA PRO A 423 -5.25 -9.47 9.17
C PRO A 423 -4.87 -10.84 9.77
N ALA A 424 -4.31 -11.74 8.96
CA ALA A 424 -3.89 -13.07 9.40
C ALA A 424 -2.82 -12.99 10.49
N ALA A 425 -1.93 -12.00 10.42
CA ALA A 425 -0.94 -11.72 11.46
C ALA A 425 -1.55 -11.23 12.78
N GLY A 426 -2.83 -10.82 12.77
CA GLY A 426 -3.57 -10.39 13.95
C GLY A 426 -4.51 -11.46 14.53
N VAL A 427 -4.48 -12.70 14.03
CA VAL A 427 -5.26 -13.81 14.60
C VAL A 427 -4.34 -14.65 15.48
N PHE A 428 -4.59 -14.64 16.79
CA PHE A 428 -3.80 -15.37 17.79
C PHE A 428 -4.60 -16.52 18.39
N SER A 429 -3.93 -17.62 18.74
CA SER A 429 -4.54 -18.75 19.43
C SER A 429 -4.44 -18.56 20.94
N SER A 430 -5.47 -18.93 21.70
CA SER A 430 -5.42 -18.93 23.17
C SER A 430 -4.35 -19.87 23.75
N THR A 431 -3.78 -20.76 22.93
CA THR A 431 -2.62 -21.59 23.29
C THR A 431 -1.31 -20.82 23.31
N ASP A 432 -1.26 -19.65 22.69
CA ASP A 432 -0.08 -18.80 22.65
C ASP A 432 0.09 -18.03 23.97
N THR A 433 1.32 -17.62 24.28
CA THR A 433 1.54 -16.64 25.35
C THR A 433 1.21 -15.25 24.81
N ILE A 434 0.06 -14.71 25.20
CA ILE A 434 -0.43 -13.42 24.67
C ILE A 434 -0.20 -12.32 25.69
N VAL A 435 0.49 -11.27 25.24
CA VAL A 435 0.75 -10.05 26.01
C VAL A 435 0.30 -8.87 25.17
N ILE A 436 -0.74 -8.16 25.65
CA ILE A 436 -1.14 -6.87 25.08
C ILE A 436 -0.20 -5.80 25.63
N ASP A 437 0.67 -5.25 24.78
CA ASP A 437 1.55 -4.16 25.15
C ASP A 437 0.76 -2.85 25.31
N LEU A 438 0.91 -2.24 26.48
CA LEU A 438 0.31 -0.95 26.84
C LEU A 438 1.33 0.20 26.80
N ARG A 439 2.61 -0.09 26.52
CA ARG A 439 3.70 0.89 26.43
C ARG A 439 3.72 1.49 25.03
N ASP A 440 3.95 2.81 24.96
CA ASP A 440 4.08 3.60 23.73
C ASP A 440 3.05 3.26 22.64
N GLY A 441 1.84 3.74 22.84
CA GLY A 441 0.76 3.55 21.89
C GLY A 441 -0.54 4.21 22.32
N PRO A 442 -1.55 4.18 21.43
CA PRO A 442 -2.88 4.63 21.78
C PRO A 442 -3.54 3.75 22.85
N PRO A 443 -4.49 4.29 23.63
CA PRO A 443 -5.27 3.49 24.58
C PRO A 443 -5.91 2.27 23.92
N ARG A 444 -5.49 1.08 24.35
CA ARG A 444 -6.00 -0.20 23.87
C ARG A 444 -7.33 -0.54 24.54
N HIS A 445 -8.15 -1.33 23.85
CA HIS A 445 -9.42 -1.82 24.37
C HIS A 445 -9.48 -3.33 24.17
N VAL A 446 -10.38 -3.99 24.90
CA VAL A 446 -10.66 -5.41 24.79
C VAL A 446 -12.17 -5.64 24.86
N GLU A 447 -12.65 -6.58 24.05
CA GLU A 447 -14.06 -6.97 23.99
C GLU A 447 -14.23 -8.47 23.78
N THR A 448 -15.33 -9.01 24.31
CA THR A 448 -15.68 -10.44 24.25
C THR A 448 -16.65 -10.71 23.13
N GLU A 449 -16.39 -11.74 22.33
CA GLU A 449 -17.22 -12.13 21.17
C GLU A 449 -17.33 -13.65 21.03
N ILE A 450 -18.23 -14.10 20.15
CA ILE A 450 -18.30 -15.48 19.68
C ILE A 450 -17.92 -15.50 18.20
N GLY A 451 -16.98 -16.38 17.85
CA GLY A 451 -16.44 -16.55 16.51
C GLY A 451 -16.86 -17.85 15.85
N TYR A 452 -16.85 -17.86 14.52
CA TYR A 452 -17.23 -18.98 13.67
C TYR A 452 -16.10 -19.24 12.68
N ARG A 453 -15.52 -20.44 12.73
CA ARG A 453 -14.49 -20.84 11.77
C ARG A 453 -15.15 -21.44 10.54
N ILE A 454 -14.69 -20.99 9.38
CA ILE A 454 -15.17 -21.43 8.09
C ILE A 454 -14.35 -22.65 7.65
N GLY A 455 -14.97 -23.83 7.56
CA GLY A 455 -14.29 -25.07 7.17
C GLY A 455 -14.08 -25.22 5.67
N LYS A 456 -14.89 -24.55 4.85
CA LYS A 456 -14.78 -24.56 3.39
C LYS A 456 -15.05 -23.18 2.80
N PRO A 457 -14.39 -22.78 1.70
CA PRO A 457 -14.55 -21.43 1.16
C PRO A 457 -16.01 -21.09 0.81
N ILE A 458 -16.43 -19.86 1.12
CA ILE A 458 -17.74 -19.33 0.73
C ILE A 458 -17.50 -18.40 -0.46
N LEU A 459 -17.95 -18.83 -1.65
CA LEU A 459 -17.76 -18.08 -2.89
C LEU A 459 -19.02 -17.32 -3.32
N GLU A 460 -20.18 -17.75 -2.85
CA GLU A 460 -21.48 -17.16 -3.15
C GLU A 460 -22.25 -16.93 -1.83
N PRO A 461 -23.06 -15.86 -1.72
CA PRO A 461 -23.82 -15.56 -0.51
C PRO A 461 -24.81 -16.69 -0.18
N PRO A 462 -24.73 -17.33 1.00
CA PRO A 462 -25.74 -18.31 1.41
C PRO A 462 -27.13 -17.67 1.50
N GLY A 463 -28.15 -18.40 1.03
CA GLY A 463 -29.54 -17.96 1.04
C GLY A 463 -30.29 -18.27 2.33
N SER A 464 -29.71 -19.07 3.23
CA SER A 464 -30.34 -19.51 4.48
C SER A 464 -29.32 -19.82 5.58
N ILE A 465 -29.78 -19.90 6.83
CA ILE A 465 -28.96 -20.31 7.98
C ILE A 465 -28.54 -21.78 7.83
N GLU A 466 -29.44 -22.64 7.34
CA GLU A 466 -29.17 -24.05 7.09
C GLU A 466 -28.03 -24.25 6.10
N GLU A 467 -28.00 -23.44 5.04
CA GLU A 467 -26.91 -23.43 4.07
C GLU A 467 -25.61 -22.92 4.68
N LEU A 468 -25.66 -21.81 5.42
CA LEU A 468 -24.50 -21.23 6.10
C LEU A 468 -23.85 -22.23 7.08
N ARG A 469 -24.65 -22.97 7.85
CA ARG A 469 -24.16 -23.99 8.80
C ARG A 469 -23.28 -25.03 8.12
N ALA A 470 -23.50 -25.34 6.85
CA ALA A 470 -22.68 -26.30 6.11
C ALA A 470 -21.27 -25.78 5.79
N TYR A 471 -20.99 -24.48 5.97
CA TYR A 471 -19.68 -23.87 5.77
C TYR A 471 -18.89 -23.67 7.06
N VAL A 472 -19.58 -23.64 8.21
CA VAL A 472 -18.95 -23.44 9.52
C VAL A 472 -18.54 -24.80 10.09
N ASP A 473 -17.25 -24.96 10.41
CA ASP A 473 -16.74 -26.20 11.03
C ASP A 473 -16.49 -26.07 12.53
N ALA A 474 -16.45 -24.84 13.07
CA ALA A 474 -16.30 -24.62 14.51
C ALA A 474 -16.97 -23.33 15.00
N VAL A 475 -17.42 -23.37 16.26
CA VAL A 475 -17.77 -22.21 17.08
C VAL A 475 -16.69 -22.02 18.14
N MET A 476 -16.30 -20.77 18.42
CA MET A 476 -15.12 -20.45 19.21
C MET A 476 -15.38 -19.25 20.13
N ALA A 477 -14.75 -19.23 21.30
CA ALA A 477 -14.61 -18.01 22.08
C ALA A 477 -13.67 -17.02 21.35
N VAL A 478 -13.96 -15.72 21.42
CA VAL A 478 -13.11 -14.68 20.83
C VAL A 478 -12.92 -13.50 21.78
N ILE A 479 -11.69 -13.01 21.91
CA ILE A 479 -11.38 -11.69 22.45
C ILE A 479 -10.87 -10.82 21.32
N GLU A 480 -11.55 -9.72 21.00
CA GLU A 480 -11.02 -8.73 20.07
C GLU A 480 -10.17 -7.70 20.84
N VAL A 481 -9.08 -7.27 20.21
CA VAL A 481 -8.26 -6.16 20.65
C VAL A 481 -8.28 -5.06 19.57
N PRO A 482 -9.22 -4.10 19.64
CA PRO A 482 -9.33 -3.04 18.65
C PRO A 482 -8.05 -2.22 18.47
N GLY A 483 -7.87 -1.70 17.26
CA GLY A 483 -6.68 -0.99 16.77
C GLY A 483 -6.46 0.44 17.28
N ASN A 484 -6.07 1.32 16.36
CA ASN A 484 -5.57 2.69 16.60
C ASN A 484 -6.64 3.62 17.22
N PRO A 485 -6.25 4.74 17.87
CA PRO A 485 -7.23 5.64 18.44
C PRO A 485 -7.84 6.47 17.30
N VAL A 486 -8.97 7.13 17.57
CA VAL A 486 -9.60 8.02 16.59
C VAL A 486 -9.34 9.47 16.96
N ALA A 487 -9.18 10.34 15.96
CA ALA A 487 -8.96 11.76 16.18
C ALA A 487 -10.20 12.42 16.80
N SER A 488 -10.01 13.32 17.77
CA SER A 488 -11.07 13.85 18.64
C SER A 488 -11.87 15.01 18.01
N PHE A 489 -12.54 14.80 16.87
CA PHE A 489 -13.18 15.91 16.15
C PHE A 489 -14.68 16.11 16.44
N GLN A 490 -15.50 15.06 16.55
CA GLN A 490 -16.92 15.08 16.98
C GLN A 490 -17.35 13.64 17.39
N PRO A 491 -18.60 13.33 17.81
CA PRO A 491 -19.03 11.94 17.90
C PRO A 491 -18.83 11.24 16.54
N GLY A 492 -18.24 10.03 16.53
CA GLY A 492 -18.02 9.28 15.30
C GLY A 492 -19.33 8.81 14.66
N THR A 493 -19.41 8.85 13.33
CA THR A 493 -20.55 8.33 12.55
C THR A 493 -20.34 6.87 12.13
N ARG A 494 -21.36 6.27 11.50
CA ARG A 494 -21.26 4.90 10.94
C ARG A 494 -20.22 4.83 9.81
N GLU A 495 -20.17 5.87 8.98
CA GLU A 495 -19.22 6.01 7.88
C GLU A 495 -17.79 6.13 8.40
N ASP A 496 -17.59 6.86 9.51
CA ASP A 496 -16.29 6.92 10.20
C ASP A 496 -15.83 5.53 10.63
N LEU A 497 -16.71 4.78 11.31
CA LEU A 497 -16.41 3.41 11.75
C LEU A 497 -16.02 2.52 10.58
N VAL A 498 -16.76 2.54 9.48
CA VAL A 498 -16.44 1.73 8.29
C VAL A 498 -15.11 2.14 7.69
N ALA A 499 -14.87 3.44 7.50
CA ALA A 499 -13.62 3.94 6.93
C ALA A 499 -12.40 3.49 7.75
N TRP A 500 -12.51 3.49 9.08
CA TRP A 500 -11.47 3.02 10.01
C TRP A 500 -11.32 1.50 10.08
N ASN A 501 -11.94 0.76 9.17
CA ASN A 501 -12.04 -0.70 9.26
C ASN A 501 -12.59 -1.16 10.62
N ILE A 502 -13.48 -0.39 11.24
CA ILE A 502 -14.08 -0.63 12.57
C ILE A 502 -13.00 -0.91 13.64
N ASN A 503 -11.80 -0.34 13.47
CA ASN A 503 -10.61 -0.66 14.26
C ASN A 503 -10.27 -2.16 14.32
N GLY A 504 -10.73 -2.96 13.37
CA GLY A 504 -10.36 -4.35 13.22
C GLY A 504 -8.85 -4.47 13.02
N LYS A 505 -8.19 -5.13 13.96
CA LYS A 505 -6.73 -5.30 13.97
C LYS A 505 -6.32 -6.67 14.48
N GLU A 506 -6.81 -7.07 15.64
CA GLU A 506 -6.36 -8.29 16.32
C GLU A 506 -7.52 -9.02 16.99
N MET A 507 -7.50 -10.35 16.96
CA MET A 507 -8.39 -11.22 17.71
C MET A 507 -7.63 -12.40 18.32
N ILE A 508 -8.08 -12.85 19.48
CA ILE A 508 -7.61 -14.05 20.17
C ILE A 508 -8.72 -15.07 20.11
N THR A 509 -8.46 -16.24 19.55
CA THR A 509 -9.45 -17.32 19.39
C THR A 509 -9.21 -18.43 20.39
N GLY A 510 -10.29 -18.92 21.02
CA GLY A 510 -10.28 -20.10 21.89
C GLY A 510 -10.14 -21.42 21.12
N ASP A 511 -10.40 -22.54 21.80
CA ASP A 511 -10.42 -23.84 21.14
C ASP A 511 -11.65 -23.98 20.21
N PRO A 512 -11.56 -24.75 19.11
CA PRO A 512 -12.69 -25.00 18.22
C PRO A 512 -13.66 -26.03 18.80
N HIS A 513 -14.94 -25.73 18.78
CA HIS A 513 -16.01 -26.63 19.20
C HIS A 513 -17.00 -26.94 18.07
N ASP A 514 -17.60 -28.14 18.08
CA ASP A 514 -18.59 -28.55 17.09
C ASP A 514 -19.84 -27.64 17.15
N PRO A 515 -20.22 -26.97 16.04
CA PRO A 515 -21.39 -26.08 16.00
C PRO A 515 -22.74 -26.76 16.29
N SER A 516 -22.81 -28.09 16.31
CA SER A 516 -24.00 -28.86 16.65
C SER A 516 -24.13 -29.18 18.14
N GLU A 517 -23.03 -29.06 18.91
CA GLU A 517 -22.98 -29.36 20.34
C GLU A 517 -23.20 -28.12 21.22
N ILE A 518 -23.03 -26.92 20.65
CA ILE A 518 -23.11 -25.65 21.38
C ILE A 518 -24.21 -24.78 20.78
N ASP A 519 -25.11 -24.31 21.64
CA ASP A 519 -26.01 -23.21 21.33
C ASP A 519 -25.28 -21.88 21.64
N PRO A 520 -24.81 -21.13 20.62
CA PRO A 520 -24.03 -19.93 20.86
C PRO A 520 -24.87 -18.81 21.49
N ASP A 521 -26.20 -18.81 21.36
CA ASP A 521 -27.07 -17.81 22.00
C ASP A 521 -27.16 -18.01 23.53
N ALA A 522 -27.00 -19.26 24.00
CA ALA A 522 -27.08 -19.62 25.41
C ALA A 522 -25.74 -19.45 26.17
N VAL A 523 -24.66 -19.07 25.49
CA VAL A 523 -23.34 -18.88 26.10
C VAL A 523 -23.36 -17.71 27.07
N GLU A 524 -23.01 -17.96 28.34
CA GLU A 524 -22.80 -16.92 29.34
C GLU A 524 -21.31 -16.59 29.44
N ILE A 525 -21.00 -15.29 29.50
CA ILE A 525 -19.63 -14.78 29.45
C ILE A 525 -19.34 -13.99 30.73
N ALA A 526 -18.28 -14.37 31.44
CA ALA A 526 -17.72 -13.63 32.56
C ALA A 526 -16.29 -13.19 32.24
N PHE A 527 -16.06 -11.88 32.16
CA PHE A 527 -14.76 -11.32 31.83
C PHE A 527 -14.15 -10.64 33.05
N THR A 528 -12.99 -11.10 33.47
CA THR A 528 -12.30 -10.62 34.67
C THR A 528 -10.92 -10.06 34.38
N ARG A 529 -10.47 -9.12 35.22
CA ARG A 529 -9.09 -8.66 35.34
C ARG A 529 -8.68 -8.76 36.80
N ASP A 530 -7.60 -9.48 37.09
CA ASP A 530 -7.11 -9.73 38.45
C ASP A 530 -8.23 -10.22 39.39
N GLU A 531 -9.02 -11.18 38.89
CA GLU A 531 -10.20 -11.79 39.55
C GLU A 531 -11.42 -10.86 39.72
N GLU A 532 -11.32 -9.57 39.42
CA GLU A 532 -12.45 -8.63 39.43
C GLU A 532 -13.24 -8.71 38.12
N THR A 533 -14.57 -8.83 38.19
CA THR A 533 -15.43 -8.85 37.01
C THR A 533 -15.53 -7.46 36.38
N ILE A 534 -15.06 -7.33 35.14
CA ILE A 534 -15.06 -6.08 34.37
C ILE A 534 -16.18 -6.02 33.33
N ASN A 535 -16.67 -7.17 32.86
CA ASN A 535 -17.81 -7.29 31.96
C ASN A 535 -18.53 -8.63 32.17
N THR A 536 -19.85 -8.64 32.01
CA THR A 536 -20.66 -9.85 31.87
C THR A 536 -21.51 -9.72 30.62
N ALA A 537 -21.64 -10.79 29.86
CA ALA A 537 -22.39 -10.80 28.62
C ALA A 537 -23.05 -12.16 28.38
N ARG A 538 -23.94 -12.22 27.39
CA ARG A 538 -24.57 -13.44 26.90
C ARG A 538 -24.51 -13.47 25.38
N GLY A 539 -24.47 -14.66 24.79
CA GLY A 539 -24.43 -14.85 23.36
C GLY A 539 -25.65 -14.25 22.63
N ASP A 540 -26.83 -14.35 23.25
CA ASP A 540 -28.09 -13.77 22.77
C ASP A 540 -28.13 -12.22 22.77
N MET A 541 -27.10 -11.55 23.29
CA MET A 541 -26.93 -10.11 23.13
C MET A 541 -26.60 -9.72 21.69
N ALA A 542 -26.37 -10.69 20.80
CA ALA A 542 -26.33 -10.42 19.37
C ALA A 542 -27.71 -9.94 18.87
N ALA A 543 -27.78 -8.83 18.11
CA ALA A 543 -29.00 -8.12 17.69
C ALA A 543 -30.19 -9.02 17.30
N LEU A 544 -29.93 -10.08 16.54
CA LEU A 544 -30.94 -11.02 16.02
C LEU A 544 -30.68 -12.46 16.49
N GLY A 545 -29.85 -12.64 17.52
CA GLY A 545 -29.20 -13.90 17.82
C GLY A 545 -28.01 -14.18 16.91
N GLN A 546 -27.25 -15.20 17.25
CA GLN A 546 -25.93 -15.48 16.72
C GLN A 546 -25.93 -15.90 15.24
N TRP A 547 -26.74 -16.91 14.88
CA TRP A 547 -26.79 -17.41 13.50
C TRP A 547 -27.42 -16.43 12.49
N PRO A 548 -28.54 -15.74 12.81
CA PRO A 548 -29.08 -14.72 11.91
C PRO A 548 -28.13 -13.54 11.70
N THR A 549 -27.39 -13.13 12.74
CA THR A 549 -26.37 -12.08 12.63
C THR A 549 -25.22 -12.54 11.74
N LEU A 550 -24.72 -13.77 11.94
CA LEU A 550 -23.64 -14.31 11.12
C LEU A 550 -24.00 -14.37 9.63
N LEU A 551 -25.24 -14.76 9.30
CA LEU A 551 -25.72 -14.77 7.91
C LEU A 551 -25.66 -13.38 7.27
N LYS A 552 -26.12 -12.35 7.99
CA LYS A 552 -26.03 -10.96 7.52
C LYS A 552 -24.58 -10.51 7.37
N THR A 553 -23.72 -10.85 8.33
CA THR A 553 -22.29 -10.53 8.31
C THR A 553 -21.60 -11.16 7.10
N VAL A 554 -21.78 -12.47 6.87
CA VAL A 554 -21.20 -13.20 5.73
C VAL A 554 -21.65 -12.59 4.40
N ASN A 555 -22.95 -12.32 4.26
CA ASN A 555 -23.49 -11.75 3.03
C ASN A 555 -22.95 -10.33 2.80
N GLN A 556 -22.81 -9.52 3.86
CA GLN A 556 -22.20 -8.20 3.77
C GLN A 556 -20.72 -8.27 3.37
N ILE A 557 -19.93 -9.18 3.96
CA ILE A 557 -18.50 -9.36 3.60
C ILE A 557 -18.35 -9.66 2.10
N LEU A 558 -19.15 -10.59 1.58
CA LEU A 558 -19.14 -10.97 0.17
C LEU A 558 -19.62 -9.81 -0.73
N GLN A 559 -20.65 -9.08 -0.31
CA GLN A 559 -21.15 -7.91 -1.04
C GLN A 559 -20.09 -6.80 -1.16
N GLN A 560 -19.21 -6.66 -0.17
CA GLN A 560 -18.09 -5.72 -0.22
C GLN A 560 -16.90 -6.19 -1.08
N GLY A 561 -16.99 -7.39 -1.67
CA GLY A 561 -15.99 -7.93 -2.59
C GLY A 561 -14.83 -8.67 -1.91
N TYR A 562 -14.94 -8.97 -0.61
CA TYR A 562 -13.96 -9.78 0.11
C TYR A 562 -14.18 -11.28 -0.14
N THR A 563 -13.11 -12.05 -0.03
CA THR A 563 -13.16 -13.51 -0.14
C THR A 563 -13.12 -14.17 1.24
N ILE A 564 -13.99 -15.15 1.46
CA ILE A 564 -14.04 -15.93 2.70
C ILE A 564 -13.43 -17.31 2.44
N GLY A 565 -12.21 -17.52 2.92
CA GLY A 565 -11.45 -18.76 2.78
C GLY A 565 -11.73 -19.76 3.89
N ALA A 566 -11.33 -21.01 3.65
CA ALA A 566 -11.27 -22.01 4.71
C ALA A 566 -10.23 -21.59 5.77
N GLY A 567 -10.55 -21.80 7.04
CA GLY A 567 -9.76 -21.39 8.20
C GLY A 567 -10.03 -19.97 8.68
N HIS A 568 -10.73 -19.13 7.92
CA HIS A 568 -11.08 -17.78 8.39
C HIS A 568 -12.04 -17.84 9.58
N VAL A 569 -11.86 -16.93 10.54
CA VAL A 569 -12.77 -16.75 11.68
C VAL A 569 -13.61 -15.50 11.49
N ILE A 570 -14.92 -15.62 11.64
CA ILE A 570 -15.87 -14.50 11.56
C ILE A 570 -16.52 -14.32 12.91
N SER A 571 -16.49 -13.11 13.46
CA SER A 571 -17.16 -12.78 14.72
C SER A 571 -18.31 -11.79 14.52
N ASN A 572 -19.31 -11.88 15.39
CA ASN A 572 -20.54 -11.08 15.30
C ASN A 572 -20.44 -9.70 16.00
N GLY A 573 -19.28 -9.32 16.52
CA GLY A 573 -19.08 -8.07 17.24
C GLY A 573 -19.27 -8.20 18.75
N ALA A 574 -18.89 -7.13 19.45
CA ALA A 574 -18.80 -7.06 20.90
C ALA A 574 -20.10 -7.50 21.62
N LEU A 575 -19.94 -8.44 22.55
CA LEU A 575 -20.95 -8.84 23.51
C LEU A 575 -20.70 -8.11 24.84
N GLY A 576 -21.60 -7.20 25.20
CA GLY A 576 -21.49 -6.38 26.41
C GLY A 576 -20.67 -5.10 26.19
N LYS A 577 -19.80 -4.76 27.15
CA LYS A 577 -19.02 -3.52 27.13
C LYS A 577 -17.69 -3.70 26.40
N ILE A 578 -17.32 -2.68 25.63
CA ILE A 578 -15.95 -2.45 25.17
C ILE A 578 -15.16 -1.86 26.34
N VAL A 579 -14.13 -2.57 26.82
CA VAL A 579 -13.41 -2.18 28.04
C VAL A 579 -12.04 -1.63 27.68
N LYS A 580 -11.67 -0.47 28.24
CA LYS A 580 -10.30 0.06 28.12
C LYS A 580 -9.33 -0.91 28.81
N ALA A 581 -8.29 -1.34 28.10
CA ALA A 581 -7.26 -2.21 28.65
C ALA A 581 -6.40 -1.44 29.66
N MET A 582 -6.21 -2.07 30.82
CA MET A 582 -5.36 -1.63 31.93
C MET A 582 -4.39 -2.76 32.29
N PRO A 583 -3.22 -2.46 32.89
CA PRO A 583 -2.30 -3.49 33.31
C PRO A 583 -2.97 -4.52 34.24
N GLY A 584 -2.70 -5.81 34.03
CA GLY A 584 -3.26 -6.91 34.83
C GLY A 584 -3.41 -8.21 34.05
N ALA A 585 -3.77 -9.28 34.75
CA ALA A 585 -4.06 -10.58 34.18
C ALA A 585 -5.55 -10.68 33.83
N TYR A 586 -5.87 -10.97 32.56
CA TYR A 586 -7.23 -11.07 32.06
C TYR A 586 -7.64 -12.53 31.88
N ARG A 587 -8.91 -12.82 32.18
CA ARG A 587 -9.54 -14.10 31.86
C ARG A 587 -10.99 -13.89 31.45
N ALA A 588 -11.38 -14.42 30.31
CA ALA A 588 -12.78 -14.50 29.88
C ALA A 588 -13.22 -15.96 29.89
N ASP A 589 -14.26 -16.25 30.67
CA ASP A 589 -14.92 -17.55 30.73
C ASP A 589 -16.17 -17.52 29.85
N PHE A 590 -16.24 -18.38 28.84
CA PHE A 590 -17.35 -18.51 27.89
C PHE A 590 -18.13 -19.80 28.14
N GLY A 591 -18.07 -20.36 29.35
CA GLY A 591 -18.79 -21.58 29.72
C GLY A 591 -18.42 -22.78 28.83
N PRO A 592 -19.35 -23.31 28.01
CA PRO A 592 -19.08 -24.47 27.15
C PRO A 592 -18.00 -24.22 26.08
N LEU A 593 -17.72 -22.97 25.71
CA LEU A 593 -16.65 -22.60 24.78
C LEU A 593 -15.27 -22.45 25.45
N GLY A 594 -15.16 -22.80 26.74
CA GLY A 594 -13.91 -22.71 27.49
C GLY A 594 -13.56 -21.29 27.91
N SER A 595 -12.27 -21.03 28.09
CA SER A 595 -11.79 -19.72 28.57
C SER A 595 -10.53 -19.27 27.87
N ILE A 596 -10.42 -17.95 27.67
CA ILE A 596 -9.24 -17.29 27.11
C ILE A 596 -8.57 -16.50 28.23
N ALA A 597 -7.25 -16.63 28.38
CA ALA A 597 -6.44 -15.86 29.33
C ALA A 597 -5.30 -15.15 28.59
N PHE A 598 -4.98 -13.93 29.03
CA PHE A 598 -3.89 -13.12 28.47
C PHE A 598 -3.45 -12.06 29.49
N ASP A 599 -2.25 -11.52 29.32
CA ASP A 599 -1.75 -10.40 30.14
C ASP A 599 -1.83 -9.09 29.35
N ALA A 600 -2.05 -7.98 30.06
CA ALA A 600 -1.79 -6.65 29.53
C ALA A 600 -0.79 -5.93 30.43
N ARG A 601 0.25 -5.32 29.87
CA ARG A 601 1.31 -4.66 30.66
C ARG A 601 2.02 -3.54 29.93
#